data_AF-A0A9D5UFN7-F1
#
_entry.id   AF-A0A9D5UFN7-F1
#
_cell.length_a   1.000
_cell.length_b   1.000
_cell.length_c   1.000
_cell.angle_alpha   90.00
_cell.angle_beta   90.00
_cell.angle_gamma   90.00
#
_symmetry.space_group_name_H-M   'P 1'
#
loop_
_entity.id
_entity.type
_entity.pdbx_description
1 polymer ?
#
loop_
_entity_poly.entity_id
_entity_poly.type
_entity_poly.pdbx_seq_one_letter_code
_entity_poly.pdbx_strand_id
1 'polypeptide(L)' 'MQFDSFQDFLNMGGYAVYVWVSYGITFGSLAILIYASATKESKVLKDIAVKLNREQRIKTSRRAKNES' A
#
# COMPACT_ATOMS: atom_id res chain seq x y z
N MET A 1 -36.36 -26.15 -13.11
CA MET A 1 -34.89 -26.04 -13.01
C MET A 1 -34.63 -25.25 -11.74
N GLN A 2 -33.79 -25.71 -10.80
CA GLN A 2 -33.73 -25.14 -9.44
C GLN A 2 -32.80 -23.91 -9.32
N PHE A 3 -32.13 -23.54 -10.40
CA PHE A 3 -31.34 -22.32 -10.50
C PHE A 3 -31.49 -21.80 -11.95
N ASP A 4 -32.43 -20.90 -12.18
CA ASP A 4 -32.77 -20.44 -13.53
C ASP A 4 -31.85 -19.30 -14.02
N SER A 5 -30.94 -18.78 -13.18
CA SER A 5 -30.00 -17.73 -13.60
C SER A 5 -28.81 -17.55 -12.65
N PHE A 6 -27.69 -17.03 -13.19
CA PHE A 6 -26.54 -16.51 -12.42
C PHE A 6 -26.97 -15.54 -11.31
N GLN A 7 -28.09 -14.85 -11.51
CA GLN A 7 -28.69 -13.92 -10.56
C GLN A 7 -29.24 -14.61 -9.31
N ASP A 8 -29.78 -15.83 -9.41
CA ASP A 8 -30.17 -16.64 -8.25
C ASP A 8 -28.95 -17.17 -7.50
N PHE A 9 -27.82 -17.37 -8.18
CA PHE A 9 -26.56 -17.73 -7.54
C PHE A 9 -26.01 -16.56 -6.69
N LEU A 10 -26.20 -15.34 -7.17
CA LEU A 10 -25.86 -14.10 -6.47
C LEU A 10 -26.90 -13.68 -5.43
N ASN A 11 -28.14 -14.16 -5.54
CA ASN A 11 -29.23 -13.89 -4.62
C ASN A 11 -29.84 -15.20 -4.09
N MET A 12 -28.99 -16.18 -3.72
CA MET A 12 -29.45 -17.36 -2.98
C MET A 12 -29.90 -16.88 -1.60
N GLY A 13 -31.18 -16.51 -1.47
CA GLY A 13 -31.78 -15.79 -0.34
C GLY A 13 -31.06 -15.96 0.99
N GLY A 14 -30.20 -15.00 1.33
CA GLY A 14 -29.45 -14.93 2.59
C GLY A 14 -27.99 -15.42 2.55
N TYR A 15 -27.61 -16.37 1.69
CA TYR A 15 -26.26 -16.98 1.70
C TYR A 15 -25.22 -16.18 0.91
N ALA A 16 -25.64 -15.46 -0.13
CA ALA A 16 -24.73 -14.71 -0.98
C ALA A 16 -23.97 -13.61 -0.22
N VAL A 17 -24.57 -13.02 0.82
CA VAL A 17 -23.93 -11.99 1.66
C VAL A 17 -22.65 -12.53 2.32
N TYR A 18 -22.67 -13.77 2.82
CA TYR A 18 -21.50 -14.38 3.46
C TYR A 18 -20.36 -14.61 2.48
N VAL A 19 -20.69 -15.02 1.26
CA VAL A 19 -19.71 -15.25 0.18
C VAL A 19 -19.09 -13.91 -0.21
N TRP A 20 -19.90 -12.93 -0.58
CA TRP A 20 -19.43 -11.62 -1.03
C TRP A 20 -18.61 -10.88 0.03
N VAL A 21 -18.99 -10.94 1.31
CA VAL A 21 -18.20 -10.34 2.39
C VAL A 21 -16.85 -11.06 2.54
N SER A 22 -16.80 -12.40 2.42
CA SER A 22 -15.55 -13.15 2.49
C SER A 22 -14.59 -12.78 1.35
N TYR A 23 -15.12 -12.66 0.12
CA TYR A 23 -14.35 -12.15 -1.03
C TYR A 23 -13.93 -10.70 -0.82
N GLY A 24 -14.82 -9.84 -0.31
CA GLY A 24 -14.52 -8.43 -0.02
C GLY A 24 -13.42 -8.27 1.03
N ILE A 25 -13.44 -9.06 2.11
CA ILE A 25 -12.39 -9.04 3.15
C ILE A 25 -11.06 -9.52 2.55
N THR A 26 -11.08 -10.57 1.75
CA THR A 26 -9.86 -11.11 1.11
C THR A 26 -9.25 -10.09 0.15
N PHE A 27 -10.08 -9.52 -0.74
CA PHE A 27 -9.65 -8.52 -1.71
C PHE A 27 -9.21 -7.23 -1.03
N GLY A 28 -9.93 -6.81 0.03
CA GLY A 28 -9.58 -5.67 0.86
C GLY A 28 -8.23 -5.87 1.57
N SER A 29 -8.00 -7.06 2.14
CA SER A 29 -6.71 -7.39 2.78
C SER A 29 -5.56 -7.37 1.77
N LEU A 30 -5.78 -7.91 0.57
CA LEU A 30 -4.79 -7.87 -0.50
C LEU A 30 -4.52 -6.44 -0.97
N ALA A 31 -5.55 -5.62 -1.16
CA ALA A 31 -5.43 -4.22 -1.53
C ALA A 31 -4.67 -3.41 -0.47
N ILE A 32 -4.97 -3.63 0.82
CA ILE A 32 -4.24 -3.02 1.94
C ILE A 32 -2.77 -3.44 1.90
N LEU A 33 -2.48 -4.72 1.67
CA LEU A 33 -1.11 -5.22 1.60
C LEU A 33 -0.33 -4.59 0.42
N ILE A 34 -0.94 -4.52 -0.76
CA ILE A 34 -0.36 -3.86 -1.93
C ILE A 34 -0.11 -2.38 -1.66
N TYR A 35 -1.11 -1.68 -1.11
CA TYR A 35 -0.99 -0.26 -0.76
C TYR A 35 0.12 -0.03 0.27
N ALA A 36 0.18 -0.85 1.31
CA ALA A 36 1.21 -0.81 2.34
C ALA A 36 2.60 -1.14 1.77
N SER A 37 2.69 -2.08 0.85
CA SER A 37 3.93 -2.44 0.17
C SER A 37 4.45 -1.29 -0.71
N ALA A 38 3.57 -0.73 -1.55
CA ALA A 38 3.90 0.40 -2.42
C ALA A 38 4.30 1.66 -1.65
N THR A 39 3.66 1.93 -0.51
CA THR A 39 4.03 3.06 0.36
C THR A 39 5.30 2.80 1.16
N LYS A 40 5.66 1.55 1.46
CA LYS A 40 6.91 1.21 2.17
C LYS A 40 8.15 1.47 1.31
N GLU A 41 8.16 1.07 0.04
CA GLU A 41 9.29 1.36 -0.86
C GLU A 41 9.54 2.86 -1.00
N SER A 42 8.47 3.63 -1.17
CA SER A 42 8.56 5.10 -1.29
C SER A 42 9.07 5.75 0.00
N LYS A 43 8.74 5.21 1.18
CA LYS A 43 9.23 5.73 2.46
C LYS A 43 10.72 5.49 2.65
N VAL A 44 11.23 4.32 2.28
CA VAL A 44 12.66 3.99 2.44
C VAL A 44 13.53 4.90 1.57
N LEU A 45 13.17 5.10 0.31
CA LEU A 45 13.90 6.00 -0.60
C LEU A 45 13.85 7.46 -0.12
N LYS A 46 12.69 7.90 0.40
CA LYS A 46 12.51 9.26 0.89
C LYS A 46 13.32 9.52 2.17
N ASP A 47 13.39 8.55 3.08
CA ASP A 47 14.22 8.65 4.29
C ASP A 47 15.72 8.71 3.97
N ILE A 48 16.17 7.93 2.98
CA ILE A 48 17.56 7.97 2.51
C ILE A 48 17.87 9.34 1.88
N ALA A 49 16.99 9.85 1.01
CA ALA A 49 17.16 11.17 0.37
C ALA A 49 17.25 12.31 1.41
N VAL A 50 16.42 12.27 2.45
CA VAL A 50 16.42 13.26 3.53
C VAL A 50 17.73 13.20 4.34
N LYS A 51 18.25 11.99 4.63
CA LYS A 51 19.54 11.84 5.32
C LYS A 51 20.70 12.35 4.46
N LEU A 52 20.72 12.01 3.16
CA LEU A 52 21.77 12.44 2.23
C LEU A 52 21.84 13.97 2.13
N ASN A 53 20.68 14.63 2.04
CA ASN A 53 20.61 16.09 1.89
C ASN A 53 21.16 16.81 3.15
N ARG A 54 20.90 16.26 4.35
CA ARG A 54 21.48 16.78 5.60
C ARG A 54 22.99 16.62 5.64
N GLU A 55 23.51 15.47 5.23
CA GLU A 55 24.97 15.24 5.22
C GLU A 55 25.70 16.13 4.22
N GLN A 56 25.12 16.36 3.03
CA GLN A 56 25.73 17.23 2.02
C GLN A 56 25.86 18.68 2.53
N ARG A 57 24.85 19.20 3.24
CA ARG A 57 24.89 20.55 3.82
C ARG A 57 25.94 20.71 4.93
N ILE A 58 26.25 19.64 5.65
CA ILE A 58 27.29 19.66 6.70
C ILE A 58 28.69 19.54 6.09
N LYS A 59 28.83 18.84 4.96
CA LYS A 59 30.10 18.73 4.23
C LYS A 59 30.49 20.04 3.54
N THR A 60 29.54 20.76 2.95
CA THR A 60 29.81 22.06 2.30
C THR A 60 30.22 23.12 3.31
N SER A 61 29.58 23.16 4.48
CA SER A 61 29.95 24.08 5.57
C SER A 61 31.29 23.73 6.22
N ARG A 62 31.68 22.44 6.29
CA ARG A 62 33.02 22.03 6.75
C ARG A 62 34.15 22.34 5.75
N ARG A 63 33.92 22.20 4.44
CA ARG A 63 34.91 22.61 3.43
C ARG A 63 35.14 24.11 3.44
N ALA A 64 34.08 24.91 3.51
CA ALA A 64 34.18 26.37 3.57
C ALA A 64 34.94 26.89 4.81
N LYS A 65 34.98 26.12 5.91
CA LYS A 65 35.74 26.47 7.13
C LYS A 65 37.19 25.99 7.12
N ASN A 66 37.56 25.04 6.25
CA ASN A 66 38.94 24.55 6.12
C ASN A 66 39.73 25.28 5.01
N GLU A 67 39.07 26.11 4.20
CA GLU A 67 39.69 26.95 3.15
C GLU A 67 39.83 28.44 3.58
N SER A 68 39.50 28.77 4.83
CA SER A 68 39.63 30.12 5.44
C SER A 68 40.61 30.09 6.60
#